data_AF-A0A2D6G2X4-F1
#
_entry.id   AF-A0A2D6G2X4-F1
#
_cell.length_a   1.000
_cell.length_b   1.000
_cell.length_c   1.000
_cell.angle_alpha   90.00
_cell.angle_beta   90.00
_cell.angle_gamma   90.00
#
_symmetry.space_group_name_H-M   'P 1'
#
loop_
_entity.id
_entity.type
_entity.pdbx_description
1 polymer ?
#
loop_
_entity_poly.entity_id
_entity_poly.type
_entity_poly.pdbx_seq_one_letter_code
_entity_poly.pdbx_strand_id
1 'polypeptide(L)' 'MLIEDGTERILGAHLLGHGAPETIHIFALAMSHEITAESLRNTVYAYPTFTSDIKNML' A
#
# COMPACT_ATOMS: atom_id res chain seq x y z
N MET A 1 -7.91 1.75 1.18
CA MET A 1 -6.92 1.81 2.28
C MET A 1 -7.52 2.58 3.44
N LEU A 2 -7.08 2.37 4.69
CA LEU A 2 -7.48 3.20 5.83
C LEU A 2 -6.26 3.98 6.32
N ILE A 3 -6.39 5.31 6.40
CA ILE A 3 -5.29 6.24 6.69
C ILE A 3 -5.72 7.16 7.83
N GLU A 4 -4.81 7.43 8.76
CA GLU A 4 -4.99 8.43 9.81
C GLU A 4 -4.79 9.85 9.25
N ASP A 5 -5.74 10.74 9.55
CA ASP A 5 -5.69 12.12 9.09
C ASP A 5 -4.52 12.90 9.74
N GLY A 6 -3.86 13.74 8.97
CA GLY A 6 -2.70 14.55 9.39
C GLY A 6 -1.36 13.83 9.49
N THR A 7 -1.32 12.54 9.87
CA THR A 7 -0.07 11.77 10.01
C THR A 7 0.27 10.92 8.79
N GLU A 8 -0.69 10.70 7.89
CA GLU A 8 -0.58 9.79 6.73
C GLU A 8 -0.23 8.34 7.12
N ARG A 9 -0.46 7.97 8.39
CA ARG A 9 -0.17 6.62 8.88
C ARG A 9 -1.19 5.63 8.34
N ILE A 10 -0.68 4.50 7.87
CA ILE A 10 -1.50 3.39 7.38
C ILE A 10 -2.10 2.65 8.57
N LEU A 11 -3.42 2.65 8.68
CA LEU A 11 -4.16 1.94 9.74
C LEU A 11 -4.62 0.55 9.29
N GLY A 12 -4.76 0.35 7.99
CA GLY A 12 -5.13 -0.95 7.43
C GLY A 12 -5.26 -0.95 5.91
N ALA A 13 -5.22 -2.15 5.33
CA ALA A 13 -5.43 -2.38 3.91
C ALA A 13 -6.27 -3.64 3.71
N HIS A 14 -7.17 -3.61 2.73
CA HIS A 14 -7.98 -4.75 2.31
C HIS A 14 -7.81 -4.93 0.82
N LEU A 15 -7.50 -6.16 0.41
CA LEU A 15 -7.28 -6.51 -0.99
C LEU A 15 -8.16 -7.71 -1.34
N LEU A 16 -8.75 -7.66 -2.54
CA LEU A 16 -9.52 -8.74 -3.14
C LEU A 16 -9.11 -8.87 -4.60
N GLY A 17 -8.73 -10.07 -5.02
CA GLY A 17 -8.37 -10.36 -6.40
C GLY A 17 -7.08 -11.18 -6.53
N HIS A 18 -6.66 -11.37 -7.78
CA HIS A 18 -5.38 -12.00 -8.08
C HIS A 18 -4.22 -11.14 -7.56
N GLY A 19 -3.19 -11.79 -7.00
CA GLY A 19 -2.04 -11.11 -6.41
C GLY A 19 -2.27 -10.50 -5.03
N ALA A 20 -3.50 -10.55 -4.48
CA ALA A 20 -3.78 -10.03 -3.14
C ALA A 20 -2.90 -10.66 -2.03
N PRO A 21 -2.66 -11.98 -1.99
CA PRO A 21 -1.79 -12.60 -0.98
C PRO A 21 -0.34 -12.11 -1.03
N GLU A 22 0.17 -11.79 -2.22
CA GLU A 22 1.53 -11.29 -2.39
C GLU A 22 1.60 -9.78 -2.11
N THR A 23 0.64 -9.01 -2.64
CA THR A 23 0.62 -7.55 -2.50
C THR A 23 0.31 -7.10 -1.07
N ILE A 24 -0.49 -7.84 -0.29
CA ILE A 24 -0.80 -7.48 1.10
C ILE A 24 0.46 -7.39 1.99
N HIS A 25 1.51 -8.15 1.68
CA HIS A 25 2.77 -8.09 2.42
C HIS A 25 3.47 -6.73 2.35
N ILE A 26 3.29 -5.97 1.25
CA ILE A 26 3.82 -4.60 1.13
C ILE A 26 3.17 -3.68 2.16
N PHE A 27 1.85 -3.82 2.37
CA PHE A 27 1.15 -3.05 3.40
C PHE A 27 1.54 -3.49 4.81
N ALA A 28 1.72 -4.79 5.05
CA ALA A 28 2.22 -5.31 6.33
C ALA A 28 3.61 -4.72 6.68
N LEU A 29 4.53 -4.70 5.70
CA LEU A 29 5.85 -4.09 5.85
C LEU A 29 5.74 -2.58 6.11
N ALA A 30 4.93 -1.88 5.32
CA ALA A 30 4.75 -0.44 5.44
C ALA A 30 4.20 -0.04 6.81
N MET A 31 3.18 -0.75 7.32
CA MET A 31 2.64 -0.52 8.65
C MET A 31 3.67 -0.83 9.76
N SER A 32 4.47 -1.88 9.61
CA SER A 32 5.48 -2.29 10.61
C SER A 32 6.65 -1.30 10.72
N HIS A 33 6.93 -0.56 9.64
CA HIS A 33 8.02 0.41 9.56
C HIS A 33 7.55 1.86 9.48
N GLU A 34 6.28 2.12 9.80
CA GLU A 34 5.70 3.48 9.83
C GLU A 34 5.89 4.24 8.49
N ILE A 35 5.90 3.53 7.37
CA ILE A 35 5.93 4.13 6.03
C ILE A 35 4.57 4.80 5.78
N THR A 36 4.61 6.08 5.40
CA THR A 36 3.40 6.86 5.16
C THR A 36 2.70 6.45 3.87
N ALA A 37 1.39 6.68 3.81
CA ALA A 37 0.60 6.48 2.59
C ALA A 37 1.13 7.33 1.41
N GLU A 38 1.59 8.54 1.70
CA GLU A 38 2.25 9.39 0.70
C GLU A 38 3.52 8.78 0.12
N SER A 39 4.35 8.16 0.96
CA SER A 39 5.56 7.50 0.49
C SER A 39 5.24 6.34 -0.47
N LEU A 40 4.19 5.56 -0.18
CA LEU A 40 3.70 4.52 -1.09
C LEU A 40 3.16 5.10 -2.41
N ARG A 41 2.41 6.22 -2.38
CA ARG A 41 1.94 6.92 -3.60
C ARG A 41 3.12 7.30 -4.52
N ASN A 42 4.18 7.81 -3.91
CA ASN A 42 5.35 8.35 -4.64
C ASN A 42 6.37 7.27 -5.03
N THR A 43 6.22 6.04 -4.55
CA THR A 43 7.12 4.93 -4.87
C THR A 43 6.98 4.51 -6.35
N VAL A 44 8.10 4.18 -7.00
CA VAL A 44 8.07 3.61 -8.35
C VAL A 44 7.88 2.10 -8.25
N TYR A 45 6.81 1.59 -8.82
CA TYR A 45 6.52 0.16 -8.91
C TYR A 45 6.86 -0.36 -10.30
N ALA A 46 7.35 -1.61 -10.37
CA ALA A 46 7.56 -2.29 -11.64
C ALA A 46 6.22 -2.52 -12.35
N TYR A 47 6.17 -2.23 -13.65
CA TYR A 47 4.99 -2.44 -14.49
C TYR A 47 5.31 -3.42 -15.62
N PRO A 48 4.44 -4.42 -15.91
CA PRO A 48 3.15 -4.69 -15.27
C PRO A 48 3.26 -5.61 -14.04
N THR A 49 2.72 -5.20 -12.89
CA THR A 49 2.60 -6.05 -11.68
C THR A 49 1.36 -5.70 -10.86
N PHE A 50 0.85 -6.62 -10.02
CA PHE A 50 -0.24 -6.32 -9.08
C PHE A 50 0.13 -5.20 -8.09
N THR A 51 1.40 -5.09 -7.73
CA THR A 51 1.89 -4.03 -6.84
C THR A 51 1.83 -2.65 -7.51
N SER A 52 1.86 -2.56 -8.84
CA SER A 52 1.74 -1.27 -9.54
C SER A 52 0.36 -0.61 -9.37
N ASP A 53 -0.67 -1.39 -9.03
CA ASP A 53 -2.01 -0.88 -8.71
C ASP A 53 -2.10 -0.22 -7.32
N ILE A 54 -1.09 -0.37 -6.44
CA ILE A 54 -1.09 0.29 -5.13
C ILE A 54 -1.30 1.81 -5.28
N LYS A 55 -0.72 2.43 -6.32
CA LYS A 55 -0.91 3.85 -6.62
C LYS A 55 -2.37 4.26 -6.82
N ASN A 56 -3.18 3.35 -7.34
CA ASN A 56 -4.59 3.56 -7.65
C ASN A 56 -5.52 3.20 -6.47
N MET A 57 -5.00 2.64 -5.38
CA MET A 57 -5.77 2.22 -4.20
C MET A 57 -5.93 3.30 -3.12
N LEU A 58 -5.42 4.51 -3.38
CA LEU A 58 -5.25 5.62 -2.44
C LEU A 58 -6.35 6.68 -2.63
#